data_AF-A0A2G1W3C4-F1
#
_entry.id   AF-A0A2G1W3C4-F1
#
_cell.length_a   1.000
_cell.length_b   1.000
_cell.length_c   1.000
_cell.angle_alpha   90.00
_cell.angle_beta   90.00
_cell.angle_gamma   90.00
#
_symmetry.space_group_name_H-M   'P 1'
#
loop_
_entity.id
_entity.type
_entity.pdbx_description
1 polymer ?
#
loop_
_entity_poly.entity_id
_entity_poly.type
_entity_poly.pdbx_seq_one_letter_code
_entity_poly.pdbx_strand_id
1 'polypeptide(L)'
;MEIFEQSMTFDDPRFEAIDFDQADSLFGGGTLDDDFNSGLGVKLSWSPKSFSNAWVPPVVAGALRPFVDLTRVAIRHPVYSPRAVEVLGDLLLRSGELLPVKTVAGTYYIFNIHHISDALDRQHSKISFPAPGSSKETAFGIDYHVFNPNRLDGHAIFRVRECPQRVYVTEEYKSQVESASLNGFCFNKVWPLEENADWKQLAAKAARLRSRDVANLNGESMTISLAIAGSKPTQSEIDIGYKIAEQVANCLADSQSQISDDYIGGVEQTEASKKALLIHLSGPNSQEIFTAVEPLVNQIEWPNPVDVIVWKGNRNNKKTEKSRIKVKRPLKKPQQ
;
A
#
# COMPACT_ATOMS: atom_id res chain seq x y z
N MET A 1 28.42 -3.32 9.73
CA MET A 1 27.20 -2.55 9.40
C MET A 1 26.34 -3.41 8.50
N GLU A 2 25.02 -3.43 8.72
CA GLU A 2 24.07 -4.19 7.91
C GLU A 2 23.18 -3.24 7.11
N ILE A 3 22.77 -3.68 5.93
CA ILE A 3 21.90 -2.94 5.02
C ILE A 3 20.71 -3.82 4.65
N PHE A 4 19.54 -3.21 4.69
CA PHE A 4 18.26 -3.84 4.40
C PHE A 4 17.60 -3.09 3.26
N GLU A 5 16.93 -3.83 2.38
CA GLU A 5 15.90 -3.25 1.53
C GLU A 5 14.62 -3.06 2.37
N GLN A 6 14.08 -1.84 2.39
CA GLN A 6 12.78 -1.54 2.97
C GLN A 6 11.68 -1.86 1.96
N SER A 7 10.95 -2.96 2.19
CA SER A 7 9.76 -3.34 1.42
C SER A 7 8.48 -3.08 2.24
N MET A 8 7.31 -3.23 1.60
CA MET A 8 6.02 -3.25 2.28
C MET A 8 5.52 -4.70 2.41
N THR A 9 4.76 -4.97 3.45
CA THR A 9 4.01 -6.23 3.64
C THR A 9 2.71 -6.19 2.82
N PHE A 10 2.79 -6.51 1.52
CA PHE A 10 1.59 -6.61 0.66
C PHE A 10 0.78 -7.89 0.90
N ASP A 11 1.35 -8.85 1.62
CA ASP A 11 0.74 -10.14 1.93
C ASP A 11 -0.19 -10.11 3.14
N ASP A 12 -0.26 -8.98 3.85
CA ASP A 12 -1.11 -8.77 5.01
C ASP A 12 -2.16 -7.70 4.70
N PRO A 13 -3.46 -8.05 4.71
CA PRO A 13 -4.56 -7.15 4.34
C PRO A 13 -4.76 -5.99 5.33
N ARG A 14 -3.97 -5.94 6.40
CA ARG A 14 -3.88 -4.79 7.31
C ARG A 14 -3.07 -3.64 6.73
N PHE A 15 -2.21 -3.89 5.75
CA PHE A 15 -1.33 -2.88 5.15
C PHE A 15 -1.70 -2.66 3.69
N GLU A 16 -2.42 -1.57 3.44
CA GLU A 16 -2.83 -1.15 2.09
C GLU A 16 -2.06 0.09 1.66
N ALA A 17 -1.71 0.14 0.38
CA ALA A 17 -1.21 1.36 -0.24
C ALA A 17 -2.33 2.39 -0.42
N ILE A 18 -1.96 3.66 -0.41
CA ILE A 18 -2.82 4.78 -0.78
C ILE A 18 -2.48 5.26 -2.19
N ASP A 19 -3.36 6.06 -2.79
CA ASP A 19 -3.15 6.62 -4.13
C ASP A 19 -3.44 8.12 -4.15
N PHE A 20 -2.85 8.85 -5.09
CA PHE A 20 -3.19 10.25 -5.32
C PHE A 20 -4.60 10.35 -5.90
N ASP A 21 -5.46 11.17 -5.29
CA ASP A 21 -6.78 11.48 -5.84
C ASP A 21 -6.66 12.61 -6.87
N GLN A 22 -6.59 12.26 -8.16
CA GLN A 22 -6.56 13.20 -9.30
C GLN A 22 -5.61 14.41 -9.11
N ALA A 23 -4.39 14.16 -8.64
CA ALA A 23 -3.41 15.22 -8.41
C ALA A 23 -2.58 15.52 -9.67
N ASP A 24 -2.70 16.75 -10.17
CA ASP A 24 -1.89 17.26 -11.28
C ASP A 24 -0.42 17.38 -10.89
N SER A 25 0.46 17.27 -11.88
CA SER A 25 1.89 17.52 -11.70
C SER A 25 2.15 18.97 -11.31
N LEU A 26 3.04 19.15 -10.33
CA LEU A 26 3.60 20.43 -9.90
C LEU A 26 4.74 20.92 -10.81
N PHE A 27 5.28 20.05 -11.67
CA PHE A 27 6.40 20.35 -12.57
C PHE A 27 6.07 20.18 -14.06
N GLY A 28 4.79 20.24 -14.42
CA GLY A 28 4.33 20.21 -15.83
C GLY A 28 4.39 18.82 -16.49
N GLY A 29 4.47 17.76 -15.70
CA GLY A 29 4.29 16.36 -16.11
C GLY A 29 2.81 15.96 -16.22
N GLY A 30 2.56 14.65 -16.29
CA GLY A 30 1.19 14.10 -16.41
C GLY A 30 0.45 14.05 -15.08
N THR A 31 1.09 13.52 -14.05
CA THR A 31 0.51 13.34 -12.71
C THR A 31 1.49 13.73 -11.61
N LEU A 32 0.99 13.94 -10.38
CA LEU A 32 1.85 14.17 -9.23
C LEU A 32 2.78 12.99 -8.94
N ASP A 33 2.36 11.74 -9.21
CA ASP A 33 3.24 10.56 -9.08
C ASP A 33 4.44 10.64 -10.05
N ASP A 34 4.24 11.17 -11.26
CA ASP A 34 5.33 11.34 -12.24
C ASP A 34 6.40 12.31 -11.75
N ASP A 35 6.05 13.28 -10.89
CA ASP A 35 7.00 14.27 -10.39
C ASP A 35 8.05 13.64 -9.48
N PHE A 36 7.63 12.70 -8.61
CA PHE A 36 8.54 11.94 -7.76
C PHE A 36 9.45 11.02 -8.59
N ASN A 37 9.04 10.70 -9.81
CA ASN A 37 9.72 9.78 -10.71
C ASN A 37 10.43 10.47 -11.87
N SER A 38 10.45 11.81 -11.91
CA SER A 38 10.98 12.56 -13.04
C SER A 38 12.47 12.28 -13.28
N GLY A 39 12.76 11.53 -14.35
CA GLY A 39 14.12 11.09 -14.70
C GLY A 39 14.59 9.82 -13.98
N LEU A 40 13.78 9.22 -13.10
CA LEU A 40 14.12 7.93 -12.50
C LEU A 40 14.24 6.85 -13.58
N GLY A 41 15.31 6.09 -13.50
CA GLY A 41 15.39 4.82 -14.21
C GLY A 41 15.80 4.90 -15.68
N VAL A 42 16.31 6.06 -16.14
CA VAL A 42 16.88 6.19 -17.50
C VAL A 42 18.37 6.48 -17.46
N LYS A 43 18.83 7.44 -16.66
CA LYS A 43 20.25 7.82 -16.57
C LYS A 43 20.78 7.65 -15.16
N LEU A 44 22.06 7.34 -14.99
CA LEU A 44 22.69 7.24 -13.66
C LEU A 44 22.86 8.59 -12.95
N SER A 45 22.63 9.70 -13.67
CA SER A 45 22.66 11.08 -13.17
C SER A 45 21.30 11.55 -12.63
N TRP A 46 20.32 10.65 -12.46
CA TRP A 46 19.02 11.01 -11.92
C TRP A 46 19.16 11.64 -10.52
N SER A 47 18.27 12.58 -10.22
CA SER A 47 18.15 13.19 -8.89
C SER A 47 16.68 13.53 -8.62
N PRO A 48 16.21 13.35 -7.38
CA PRO A 48 14.86 13.70 -6.99
C PRO A 48 14.71 15.22 -6.99
N LYS A 49 13.53 15.70 -7.40
CA LYS A 49 13.16 17.11 -7.26
C LYS A 49 12.75 17.39 -5.82
N SER A 50 13.06 18.58 -5.34
CA SER A 50 12.50 19.10 -4.09
C SER A 50 11.10 19.64 -4.32
N PHE A 51 10.17 19.32 -3.42
CA PHE A 51 8.79 19.78 -3.46
C PHE A 51 8.50 20.92 -2.47
N SER A 52 9.41 21.21 -1.54
CA SER A 52 9.24 22.14 -0.42
C SER A 52 8.59 23.49 -0.77
N ASN A 53 8.85 24.02 -1.97
CA ASN A 53 8.37 25.34 -2.39
C ASN A 53 7.01 25.33 -3.10
N ALA A 54 6.54 24.16 -3.56
CA ALA A 54 5.32 24.02 -4.36
C ALA A 54 4.30 23.08 -3.71
N TRP A 55 4.67 22.36 -2.65
CA TRP A 55 3.83 21.34 -2.05
C TRP A 55 2.61 21.95 -1.36
N VAL A 56 1.43 21.64 -1.91
CA VAL A 56 0.14 21.86 -1.25
C VAL A 56 -0.37 20.48 -0.85
N PRO A 57 -0.65 20.20 0.43
CA PRO A 57 -1.02 18.86 0.90
C PRO A 57 -2.25 18.31 0.15
N PRO A 58 -2.07 17.30 -0.73
CA PRO A 58 -3.19 16.72 -1.46
C PRO A 58 -4.01 15.81 -0.54
N VAL A 59 -5.25 15.55 -0.95
CA VAL A 59 -6.03 14.44 -0.44
C VAL A 59 -5.60 13.18 -1.20
N VAL A 60 -5.44 12.09 -0.48
CA VAL A 60 -5.09 10.78 -1.04
C VAL A 60 -6.22 9.79 -0.76
N ALA A 61 -6.48 8.92 -1.73
CA ALA A 61 -7.49 7.87 -1.63
C ALA A 61 -6.89 6.60 -1.03
N GLY A 62 -7.74 5.79 -0.39
CA GLY A 62 -7.37 4.49 0.19
C GLY A 62 -7.74 4.38 1.66
N ALA A 63 -8.01 3.14 2.10
CA ALA A 63 -8.46 2.83 3.45
C ALA A 63 -7.30 2.73 4.46
N LEU A 64 -6.52 3.81 4.57
CA LEU A 64 -5.40 3.87 5.51
C LEU A 64 -5.91 3.84 6.94
N ARG A 65 -5.32 2.96 7.75
CA ARG A 65 -5.74 2.75 9.14
C ARG A 65 -4.75 3.41 10.10
N PRO A 66 -5.20 3.98 11.23
CA PRO A 66 -4.33 4.72 12.14
C PRO A 66 -3.13 3.94 12.72
N PHE A 67 -3.22 2.61 12.83
CA PHE A 67 -2.14 1.79 13.35
C PHE A 67 -0.98 1.59 12.36
N VAL A 68 -1.18 1.90 11.08
CA VAL A 68 -0.17 1.75 10.02
C VAL A 68 0.82 2.90 10.11
N ASP A 69 2.09 2.58 10.41
CA ASP A 69 3.15 3.58 10.57
C ASP A 69 3.97 3.80 9.30
N LEU A 70 4.05 2.79 8.46
CA LEU A 70 4.58 2.87 7.10
C LEU A 70 3.59 2.25 6.11
N THR A 71 3.22 3.04 5.12
CA THR A 71 2.60 2.56 3.87
C THR A 71 3.34 3.17 2.67
N ARG A 72 2.75 3.11 1.48
CA ARG A 72 3.21 3.79 0.28
C ARG A 72 2.06 4.45 -0.45
N VAL A 73 2.38 5.56 -1.11
CA VAL A 73 1.52 6.14 -2.15
C VAL A 73 1.94 5.61 -3.52
N ALA A 74 0.97 5.27 -4.37
CA ALA A 74 1.19 4.68 -5.70
C ALA A 74 2.10 3.45 -5.68
N ILE A 75 2.07 2.67 -4.58
CA ILE A 75 2.88 1.46 -4.34
C ILE A 75 4.42 1.74 -4.31
N ARG A 76 4.83 3.00 -4.47
CA ARG A 76 6.22 3.39 -4.71
C ARG A 76 6.83 4.20 -3.58
N HIS A 77 6.16 5.25 -3.14
CA HIS A 77 6.77 6.28 -2.29
C HIS A 77 6.43 6.04 -0.82
N PRO A 78 7.41 5.92 0.09
CA PRO A 78 7.14 5.70 1.51
C PRO A 78 6.25 6.79 2.10
N VAL A 79 5.28 6.40 2.92
CA VAL A 79 4.37 7.30 3.62
C VAL A 79 4.39 6.95 5.10
N TYR A 80 4.72 7.92 5.94
CA TYR A 80 4.90 7.74 7.37
C TYR A 80 3.74 8.33 8.17
N SER A 81 3.33 7.63 9.23
CA SER A 81 2.43 8.18 10.24
C SER A 81 3.12 9.30 11.04
N PRO A 82 2.36 10.16 11.74
CA PRO A 82 2.93 11.10 12.71
C PRO A 82 3.80 10.40 13.77
N ARG A 83 3.38 9.22 14.24
CA ARG A 83 4.15 8.41 15.22
C ARG A 83 5.49 7.95 14.66
N ALA A 84 5.54 7.51 13.40
CA ALA A 84 6.79 7.16 12.75
C ALA A 84 7.70 8.38 12.55
N VAL A 85 7.13 9.53 12.21
CA VAL A 85 7.89 10.78 12.08
C VAL A 85 8.45 11.25 13.42
N GLU A 86 7.73 11.08 14.53
CA GLU A 86 8.25 11.39 15.87
C GLU A 86 9.49 10.56 16.21
N VAL A 87 9.47 9.27 15.86
CA VAL A 87 10.58 8.34 16.15
C VAL A 87 11.74 8.53 15.17
N LEU A 88 11.46 8.65 13.87
CA LEU A 88 12.45 8.57 12.80
C LEU A 88 12.79 9.94 12.20
N GLY A 89 12.15 11.02 12.64
CA GLY A 89 12.20 12.34 12.00
C GLY A 89 13.62 12.84 11.76
N ASP A 90 14.51 12.69 12.74
CA ASP A 90 15.92 13.09 12.60
C ASP A 90 16.67 12.28 11.54
N LEU A 91 16.33 10.98 11.39
CA LEU A 91 16.90 10.15 10.32
C LEU A 91 16.34 10.54 8.95
N LEU A 92 15.03 10.78 8.88
CA LEU A 92 14.32 11.09 7.64
C LEU A 92 14.73 12.47 7.10
N LEU A 93 14.72 13.50 7.94
CA LEU A 93 15.04 14.88 7.55
C LEU A 93 16.51 15.07 7.12
N ARG A 94 17.43 14.21 7.57
CA ARG A 94 18.81 14.19 7.05
C ARG A 94 18.91 13.61 5.65
N SER A 95 17.93 12.83 5.21
CA SER A 95 17.97 12.06 3.98
C SER A 95 16.93 12.47 2.93
N GLY A 96 16.09 13.46 3.21
CA GLY A 96 15.04 13.91 2.31
C GLY A 96 14.09 14.92 2.96
N GLU A 97 12.88 15.00 2.41
CA GLU A 97 11.82 15.89 2.88
C GLU A 97 10.53 15.12 3.21
N LEU A 98 9.81 15.58 4.23
CA LEU A 98 8.52 15.05 4.67
C LEU A 98 7.40 15.94 4.14
N LEU A 99 6.56 15.39 3.28
CA LEU A 99 5.52 16.08 2.54
C LEU A 99 4.14 15.68 3.08
N PRO A 100 3.45 16.56 3.83
CA PRO A 100 2.18 16.21 4.44
C PRO A 100 1.09 15.91 3.41
N VAL A 101 0.28 14.89 3.66
CA VAL A 101 -0.91 14.49 2.90
C VAL A 101 -2.11 14.32 3.82
N LYS A 102 -3.31 14.50 3.27
CA LYS A 102 -4.57 14.32 4.00
C LYS A 102 -5.16 12.95 3.69
N THR A 103 -5.31 12.12 4.71
CA THR A 103 -5.90 10.78 4.62
C THR A 103 -7.16 10.70 5.47
N VAL A 104 -7.93 9.63 5.33
CA VAL A 104 -9.09 9.35 6.22
C VAL A 104 -8.67 9.16 7.68
N ALA A 105 -7.46 8.66 7.93
CA ALA A 105 -6.88 8.49 9.28
C ALA A 105 -6.20 9.75 9.84
N GLY A 106 -6.21 10.87 9.10
CA GLY A 106 -5.54 12.12 9.48
C GLY A 106 -4.33 12.44 8.60
N THR A 107 -3.44 13.29 9.10
CA THR A 107 -2.25 13.72 8.36
C THR A 107 -1.15 12.67 8.41
N TYR A 108 -0.65 12.30 7.23
CA TYR A 108 0.51 11.43 7.03
C TYR A 108 1.56 12.18 6.20
N TYR A 109 2.74 11.61 6.04
CA TYR A 109 3.87 12.28 5.38
C TYR A 109 4.46 11.39 4.29
N ILE A 110 4.29 11.77 3.02
CA ILE A 110 5.08 11.18 1.94
C ILE A 110 6.53 11.58 2.17
N PHE A 111 7.44 10.61 2.16
CA PHE A 111 8.86 10.89 2.26
C PHE A 111 9.52 10.86 0.88
N ASN A 112 9.99 12.02 0.46
CA ASN A 112 10.78 12.15 -0.75
C ASN A 112 12.27 12.02 -0.41
N ILE A 113 12.85 10.87 -0.72
CA ILE A 113 14.24 10.54 -0.42
C ILE A 113 15.16 11.32 -1.36
N HIS A 114 15.97 12.23 -0.82
CA HIS A 114 16.97 12.98 -1.56
C HIS A 114 18.34 12.30 -1.55
N HIS A 115 18.59 11.46 -0.55
CA HIS A 115 19.88 10.82 -0.36
C HIS A 115 20.14 9.69 -1.37
N ILE A 116 21.02 9.95 -2.32
CA ILE A 116 21.48 8.96 -3.31
C ILE A 116 22.92 8.56 -2.97
N SER A 117 23.07 7.31 -2.53
CA SER A 117 24.37 6.75 -2.19
C SER A 117 25.14 6.27 -3.43
N ASP A 118 26.45 6.50 -3.43
CA ASP A 118 27.43 5.93 -4.36
C ASP A 118 28.25 4.79 -3.72
N ALA A 119 27.73 4.21 -2.63
CA ALA A 119 28.41 3.18 -1.86
C ALA A 119 28.34 1.78 -2.49
N LEU A 120 27.47 1.55 -3.48
CA LEU A 120 27.37 0.25 -4.14
C LEU A 120 28.63 -0.01 -5.00
N ASP A 121 29.38 -1.05 -4.66
CA ASP A 121 30.55 -1.48 -5.41
C ASP A 121 30.08 -2.28 -6.64
N ARG A 122 30.13 -1.63 -7.81
CA ARG A 122 29.72 -2.23 -9.08
C ARG A 122 30.61 -3.38 -9.55
N GLN A 123 31.86 -3.44 -9.11
CA GLN A 123 32.79 -4.47 -9.54
C GLN A 123 32.52 -5.79 -8.80
N HIS A 124 32.15 -5.70 -7.53
CA HIS A 124 31.93 -6.87 -6.67
C HIS A 124 30.45 -7.24 -6.48
N SER A 125 29.52 -6.36 -6.87
CA SER A 125 28.07 -6.64 -6.88
C SER A 125 27.65 -7.38 -8.16
N LYS A 126 26.62 -8.24 -8.05
CA LYS A 126 25.97 -8.86 -9.23
C LYS A 126 24.80 -7.99 -9.68
N ILE A 127 25.02 -7.17 -10.70
CA ILE A 127 24.06 -6.16 -11.19
C ILE A 127 23.69 -6.46 -12.65
N SER A 128 22.39 -6.47 -12.93
CA SER A 128 21.85 -6.66 -14.28
C SER A 128 21.60 -5.31 -14.96
N PHE A 129 22.49 -4.89 -15.86
CA PHE A 129 22.35 -3.66 -16.64
C PHE A 129 21.74 -3.89 -18.04
N PRO A 130 21.11 -2.86 -18.64
CA PRO A 130 20.79 -2.85 -20.06
C PRO A 130 22.04 -2.96 -20.94
N ALA A 131 21.83 -3.36 -22.20
CA ALA A 131 22.92 -3.41 -23.18
C ALA A 131 23.56 -2.02 -23.38
N PRO A 132 24.87 -1.93 -23.63
CA PRO A 132 25.54 -0.66 -23.94
C PRO A 132 24.85 0.08 -25.09
N GLY A 133 24.70 1.40 -24.95
CA GLY A 133 23.99 2.24 -25.93
C GLY A 133 22.46 2.22 -25.81
N SER A 134 21.89 1.48 -24.85
CA SER A 134 20.47 1.60 -24.50
C SER A 134 20.14 3.02 -24.04
N SER A 135 18.90 3.45 -24.26
CA SER A 135 18.38 4.69 -23.66
C SER A 135 18.41 4.64 -22.13
N LYS A 136 18.36 3.43 -21.54
CA LYS A 136 18.39 3.17 -20.10
C LYS A 136 19.79 2.74 -19.64
N GLU A 137 20.26 3.36 -18.56
CA GLU A 137 21.56 3.10 -17.92
C GLU A 137 21.43 2.50 -16.51
N THR A 138 20.27 2.65 -15.86
CA THR A 138 20.01 2.07 -14.54
C THR A 138 19.75 0.57 -14.66
N ALA A 139 20.09 -0.18 -13.62
CA ALA A 139 19.93 -1.62 -13.55
C ALA A 139 18.45 -2.07 -13.60
N PHE A 140 18.23 -3.25 -14.17
CA PHE A 140 16.96 -3.98 -14.03
C PHE A 140 16.81 -4.56 -12.62
N GLY A 141 17.94 -4.90 -11.98
CA GLY A 141 17.97 -5.43 -10.62
C GLY A 141 19.40 -5.65 -10.13
N ILE A 142 19.50 -5.88 -8.82
CA ILE A 142 20.73 -6.24 -8.13
C ILE A 142 20.46 -7.57 -7.44
N ASP A 143 21.21 -8.60 -7.82
CA ASP A 143 21.05 -9.97 -7.32
C ASP A 143 21.98 -10.26 -6.14
N TYR A 144 23.10 -9.53 -6.05
CA TYR A 144 24.01 -9.56 -4.92
C TYR A 144 24.61 -8.17 -4.70
N HIS A 145 24.60 -7.70 -3.46
CA HIS A 145 25.05 -6.37 -3.09
C HIS A 145 26.41 -6.45 -2.41
N VAL A 146 27.32 -5.55 -2.79
CA VAL A 146 28.53 -5.24 -2.03
C VAL A 146 28.56 -3.74 -1.83
N PHE A 147 28.57 -3.30 -0.57
CA PHE A 147 28.67 -1.89 -0.24
C PHE A 147 30.05 -1.53 0.32
N ASN A 148 30.53 -0.34 0.01
CA ASN A 148 31.70 0.26 0.63
C ASN A 148 31.30 0.90 1.98
N PRO A 149 31.76 0.36 3.13
CA PRO A 149 31.37 0.87 4.45
C PRO A 149 31.72 2.35 4.66
N ASN A 150 32.85 2.81 4.13
CA ASN A 150 33.33 4.18 4.31
C ASN A 150 32.45 5.21 3.59
N ARG A 151 31.68 4.77 2.59
CA ARG A 151 30.75 5.62 1.82
C ARG A 151 29.34 5.59 2.36
N LEU A 152 29.07 4.74 3.35
CA LEU A 152 27.77 4.62 4.01
C LEU A 152 27.70 5.39 5.33
N ASP A 153 28.78 6.05 5.73
CA ASP A 153 28.80 6.87 6.94
C ASP A 153 27.70 7.95 6.88
N GLY A 154 27.02 8.16 8.00
CA GLY A 154 25.87 9.07 8.13
C GLY A 154 24.62 8.69 7.33
N HIS A 155 24.57 7.55 6.63
CA HIS A 155 23.37 7.10 5.93
C HIS A 155 22.40 6.42 6.90
N ALA A 156 21.12 6.79 6.85
CA ALA A 156 20.06 6.08 7.57
C ALA A 156 19.07 5.41 6.61
N ILE A 157 18.61 6.18 5.62
CA ILE A 157 17.73 5.74 4.54
C ILE A 157 18.19 6.37 3.22
N PHE A 158 18.25 5.58 2.16
CA PHE A 158 18.82 6.03 0.90
C PHE A 158 18.37 5.21 -0.30
N ARG A 159 18.68 5.72 -1.50
CA ARG A 159 18.61 4.99 -2.76
C ARG A 159 20.02 4.82 -3.34
N VAL A 160 20.22 3.85 -4.21
CA VAL A 160 21.47 3.72 -4.99
C VAL A 160 21.25 4.17 -6.43
N ARG A 161 22.26 4.78 -7.04
CA ARG A 161 22.17 5.34 -8.40
C ARG A 161 21.72 4.31 -9.42
N GLU A 162 22.17 3.07 -9.26
CA GLU A 162 21.94 1.97 -10.19
C GLU A 162 20.49 1.49 -10.14
N CYS A 163 19.78 1.67 -9.02
CA CYS A 163 18.50 1.04 -8.77
C CYS A 163 17.54 2.00 -8.04
N PRO A 164 17.11 3.10 -8.70
CA PRO A 164 16.32 4.18 -8.09
C PRO A 164 15.03 3.74 -7.40
N GLN A 165 14.43 2.65 -7.86
CA GLN A 165 13.16 2.12 -7.37
C GLN A 165 13.28 1.42 -6.00
N ARG A 166 14.49 1.15 -5.50
CA ARG A 166 14.72 0.46 -4.23
C ARG A 166 15.14 1.44 -3.15
N VAL A 167 14.55 1.27 -1.98
CA VAL A 167 14.90 2.01 -0.76
C VAL A 167 15.71 1.10 0.13
N TYR A 168 16.86 1.58 0.57
CA TYR A 168 17.75 0.89 1.49
C TYR A 168 17.83 1.63 2.80
N VAL A 169 18.00 0.88 3.88
CA VAL A 169 18.15 1.41 5.24
C VAL A 169 19.28 0.70 5.97
N THR A 170 19.85 1.37 6.97
CA THR A 170 20.87 0.81 7.84
C THR A 170 20.27 0.08 9.04
N GLU A 171 21.09 -0.70 9.76
CA GLU A 171 20.69 -1.31 11.03
C GLU A 171 20.20 -0.29 12.06
N GLU A 172 20.78 0.91 12.10
CA GLU A 172 20.37 1.98 13.03
C GLU A 172 18.89 2.34 12.82
N TYR A 173 18.50 2.57 11.56
CA TYR A 173 17.12 2.87 11.20
C TYR A 173 16.17 1.73 11.57
N LYS A 174 16.54 0.49 11.21
CA LYS A 174 15.75 -0.71 11.54
C LYS A 174 15.58 -0.87 13.05
N SER A 175 16.65 -0.68 13.83
CA SER A 175 16.61 -0.78 15.29
C SER A 175 15.68 0.25 15.93
N GLN A 176 15.62 1.48 15.40
CA GLN A 176 14.66 2.48 15.89
C GLN A 176 13.21 2.08 15.59
N VAL A 177 12.96 1.55 14.39
CA VAL A 177 11.65 1.02 14.01
C VAL A 177 11.20 -0.12 14.93
N GLU A 178 12.08 -1.09 15.17
CA GLU A 178 11.80 -2.27 16.00
C GLU A 178 11.61 -1.90 17.48
N SER A 179 12.48 -1.04 18.03
CA SER A 179 12.38 -0.60 19.43
C SER A 179 11.12 0.21 19.73
N ALA A 180 10.66 1.00 18.75
CA ALA A 180 9.40 1.74 18.85
C ALA A 180 8.16 0.92 18.44
N SER A 181 8.34 -0.36 18.06
CA SER A 181 7.25 -1.24 17.61
C SER A 181 6.37 -0.59 16.53
N LEU A 182 6.98 0.03 15.52
CA LEU A 182 6.26 0.64 14.41
C LEU A 182 5.76 -0.43 13.42
N ASN A 183 4.55 -0.24 12.88
CA ASN A 183 3.88 -1.20 12.01
C ASN A 183 4.04 -0.89 10.52
N GLY A 184 3.97 -1.90 9.67
CA GLY A 184 4.00 -1.75 8.20
C GLY A 184 5.40 -1.78 7.59
N PHE A 185 6.42 -2.05 8.40
CA PHE A 185 7.79 -2.20 7.96
C PHE A 185 8.14 -3.65 7.64
N CYS A 186 8.82 -3.86 6.52
CA CYS A 186 9.47 -5.12 6.19
C CYS A 186 10.91 -4.85 5.76
N PHE A 187 11.85 -5.50 6.45
CA PHE A 187 13.28 -5.36 6.18
C PHE A 187 13.85 -6.66 5.62
N ASN A 188 14.31 -6.60 4.38
CA ASN A 188 15.00 -7.73 3.75
C ASN A 188 16.50 -7.46 3.80
N LYS A 189 17.25 -8.23 4.59
CA LYS A 189 18.71 -8.08 4.65
C LYS A 189 19.31 -8.33 3.26
N VAL A 190 20.11 -7.39 2.78
CA VAL A 190 20.79 -7.48 1.48
C VAL A 190 22.31 -7.46 1.60
N TRP A 191 22.86 -6.94 2.70
CA TRP A 191 24.30 -6.90 2.91
C TRP A 191 24.69 -6.78 4.40
N PRO A 192 25.82 -7.36 4.84
CA PRO A 192 26.59 -8.37 4.12
C PRO A 192 25.81 -9.69 4.06
N LEU A 193 25.97 -10.39 2.93
CA LEU A 193 25.49 -11.75 2.73
C LEU A 193 26.62 -12.56 2.10
N GLU A 194 26.57 -13.88 2.25
CA GLU A 194 27.46 -14.78 1.51
C GLU A 194 27.26 -14.60 -0.01
N GLU A 195 28.32 -14.73 -0.81
CA GLU A 195 28.28 -14.44 -2.26
C GLU A 195 27.24 -15.25 -3.07
N ASN A 196 26.86 -16.41 -2.53
CA ASN A 196 25.89 -17.33 -3.11
C ASN A 196 24.52 -17.29 -2.40
N ALA A 197 24.35 -16.42 -1.40
CA ALA A 197 23.05 -16.22 -0.77
C ALA A 197 22.12 -15.45 -1.71
N ASP A 198 20.94 -15.99 -1.95
CA ASP A 198 19.88 -15.31 -2.68
C ASP A 198 18.97 -14.57 -1.69
N TRP A 199 19.19 -13.27 -1.56
CA TRP A 199 18.42 -12.42 -0.65
C TRP A 199 16.92 -12.40 -0.99
N LYS A 200 16.55 -12.62 -2.26
CA LYS A 200 15.14 -12.69 -2.69
C LYS A 200 14.50 -13.97 -2.17
N GLN A 201 15.23 -15.10 -2.16
CA GLN A 201 14.74 -16.33 -1.55
C GLN A 201 14.60 -16.21 -0.03
N LEU A 202 15.53 -15.52 0.63
CA LEU A 202 15.44 -15.23 2.06
C LEU A 202 14.22 -14.36 2.37
N ALA A 203 14.01 -13.28 1.60
CA ALA A 203 12.84 -12.42 1.68
C ALA A 203 11.53 -13.18 1.42
N ALA A 204 11.49 -14.02 0.38
CA ALA A 204 10.32 -14.84 0.06
C ALA A 204 10.03 -15.88 1.16
N LYS A 205 11.05 -16.46 1.78
CA LYS A 205 10.88 -17.34 2.94
C LYS A 205 10.31 -16.58 4.14
N ALA A 206 10.83 -15.39 4.43
CA ALA A 206 10.30 -14.55 5.50
C ALA A 206 8.85 -14.13 5.25
N ALA A 207 8.51 -13.73 4.02
CA ALA A 207 7.14 -13.43 3.60
C ALA A 207 6.22 -14.64 3.79
N ARG A 208 6.63 -15.85 3.38
CA ARG A 208 5.83 -17.07 3.59
C ARG A 208 5.59 -17.41 5.06
N LEU A 209 6.50 -17.02 5.96
CA LEU A 209 6.31 -17.23 7.39
C LEU A 209 5.26 -16.23 7.90
N ARG A 210 5.41 -14.94 7.58
CA ARG A 210 4.41 -13.91 7.93
C ARG A 210 3.04 -14.23 7.35
N SER A 211 2.98 -14.66 6.09
CA SER A 211 1.72 -15.01 5.42
C SER A 211 0.95 -16.13 6.12
N ARG A 212 1.63 -17.01 6.88
CA ARG A 212 0.97 -18.04 7.69
C ARG A 212 0.31 -17.44 8.93
N ASP A 213 0.96 -16.46 9.55
CA ASP A 213 0.42 -15.77 10.72
C ASP A 213 -0.82 -14.94 10.35
N VAL A 214 -0.89 -14.44 9.11
CA VAL A 214 -2.02 -13.65 8.60
C VAL A 214 -3.04 -14.47 7.79
N ALA A 215 -2.82 -15.77 7.56
CA ALA A 215 -3.71 -16.60 6.74
C ALA A 215 -5.16 -16.62 7.25
N ASN A 216 -5.34 -16.46 8.56
CA ASN A 216 -6.66 -16.41 9.21
C ASN A 216 -7.37 -15.07 9.01
N LEU A 217 -6.66 -14.01 8.61
CA LEU A 217 -7.26 -12.68 8.41
C LEU A 217 -8.15 -12.62 7.18
N ASN A 218 -7.99 -13.50 6.19
CA ASN A 218 -8.83 -13.58 4.99
C ASN A 218 -9.64 -14.89 4.93
N GLY A 219 -9.99 -15.43 6.10
CA GLY A 219 -10.60 -16.76 6.23
C GLY A 219 -12.04 -16.84 5.70
N GLU A 220 -12.85 -15.81 5.92
CA GLU A 220 -14.25 -15.74 5.50
C GLU A 220 -14.45 -14.61 4.46
N SER A 221 -15.60 -14.61 3.78
CA SER A 221 -15.88 -13.60 2.73
C SER A 221 -17.29 -13.06 2.82
N MET A 222 -17.48 -11.83 2.35
CA MET A 222 -18.78 -11.19 2.17
C MET A 222 -18.83 -10.51 0.79
N THR A 223 -20.03 -10.28 0.26
CA THR A 223 -20.23 -9.57 -1.00
C THR A 223 -21.51 -8.81 -0.93
N ILE A 224 -21.41 -7.52 -1.24
CA ILE A 224 -22.55 -6.65 -1.47
C ILE A 224 -22.83 -6.68 -2.98
N SER A 225 -24.00 -7.16 -3.35
CA SER A 225 -24.46 -7.29 -4.73
C SER A 225 -25.44 -6.19 -5.05
N LEU A 226 -25.01 -5.23 -5.87
CA LEU A 226 -25.80 -4.12 -6.36
C LEU A 226 -26.42 -4.50 -7.71
N ALA A 227 -27.70 -4.90 -7.72
CA ALA A 227 -28.33 -5.39 -8.95
C ALA A 227 -28.36 -4.31 -10.05
N ILE A 228 -28.22 -4.67 -11.32
CA ILE A 228 -28.32 -3.71 -12.44
C ILE A 228 -29.52 -4.03 -13.31
N ALA A 229 -30.08 -3.02 -13.97
CA ALA A 229 -31.24 -3.20 -14.83
C ALA A 229 -30.88 -3.86 -16.17
N GLY A 230 -29.66 -3.59 -16.66
CA GLY A 230 -29.15 -4.10 -17.93
C GLY A 230 -28.33 -5.39 -17.81
N SER A 231 -27.73 -5.79 -18.93
CA SER A 231 -26.77 -6.89 -18.99
C SER A 231 -25.34 -6.49 -18.61
N LYS A 232 -25.08 -5.18 -18.47
CA LYS A 232 -23.82 -4.55 -18.07
C LYS A 232 -24.11 -3.26 -17.30
N PRO A 233 -23.27 -2.88 -16.31
CA PRO A 233 -23.43 -1.61 -15.61
C PRO A 233 -23.09 -0.44 -16.54
N THR A 234 -23.80 0.66 -16.36
CA THR A 234 -23.46 1.98 -16.94
C THR A 234 -22.26 2.59 -16.23
N GLN A 235 -21.59 3.57 -16.85
CA GLN A 235 -20.48 4.28 -16.18
C GLN A 235 -20.92 4.92 -14.86
N SER A 236 -22.12 5.52 -14.82
CA SER A 236 -22.69 6.10 -13.60
C SER A 236 -22.88 5.05 -12.49
N GLU A 237 -23.39 3.86 -12.83
CA GLU A 237 -23.49 2.74 -11.86
C GLU A 237 -22.11 2.29 -11.36
N ILE A 238 -21.11 2.25 -12.24
CA ILE A 238 -19.73 1.92 -11.86
C ILE A 238 -19.19 2.97 -10.88
N ASP A 239 -19.32 4.26 -11.19
CA ASP A 239 -18.84 5.37 -10.36
C ASP A 239 -19.51 5.37 -8.98
N ILE A 240 -20.83 5.15 -8.92
CA ILE A 240 -21.57 5.04 -7.65
C ILE A 240 -21.13 3.81 -6.87
N GLY A 241 -20.93 2.68 -7.53
CA GLY A 241 -20.48 1.45 -6.86
C GLY A 241 -19.09 1.55 -6.27
N TYR A 242 -18.16 2.22 -6.95
CA TYR A 242 -16.83 2.51 -6.38
C TYR A 242 -16.93 3.42 -5.16
N LYS A 243 -17.79 4.44 -5.19
CA LYS A 243 -18.06 5.28 -4.01
C LYS A 243 -18.63 4.47 -2.84
N ILE A 244 -19.54 3.53 -3.12
CA ILE A 244 -20.07 2.63 -2.08
C ILE A 244 -18.95 1.73 -1.53
N ALA A 245 -18.09 1.17 -2.39
CA ALA A 245 -16.97 0.35 -1.97
C ALA A 245 -16.00 1.13 -1.06
N GLU A 246 -15.70 2.38 -1.40
CA GLU A 246 -14.90 3.28 -0.56
C GLU A 246 -15.57 3.56 0.79
N GLN A 247 -16.87 3.86 0.81
CA GLN A 247 -17.62 4.05 2.06
C GLN A 247 -17.60 2.80 2.94
N VAL A 248 -17.71 1.62 2.34
CA VAL A 248 -17.63 0.33 3.02
C VAL A 248 -16.23 0.11 3.61
N ALA A 249 -15.18 0.41 2.86
CA ALA A 249 -13.80 0.30 3.33
C ALA A 249 -13.53 1.24 4.51
N ASN A 250 -13.99 2.49 4.43
CA ASN A 250 -13.89 3.46 5.52
C ASN A 250 -14.68 3.02 6.76
N CYS A 251 -15.90 2.51 6.57
CA CYS A 251 -16.72 1.98 7.66
C CYS A 251 -16.04 0.82 8.40
N LEU A 252 -15.36 -0.07 7.67
CA LEU A 252 -14.55 -1.13 8.27
C LEU A 252 -13.32 -0.59 8.99
N ALA A 253 -12.63 0.39 8.42
CA ALA A 253 -11.47 1.03 9.05
C ALA A 253 -11.85 1.72 10.37
N ASP A 254 -12.97 2.44 10.39
CA ASP A 254 -13.50 3.15 11.57
C ASP A 254 -13.96 2.19 12.68
N SER A 255 -14.37 0.98 12.31
CA SER A 255 -14.82 -0.06 13.25
C SER A 255 -13.67 -0.82 13.91
N GLN A 256 -12.44 -0.67 13.41
CA GLN A 256 -11.24 -1.34 13.93
C GLN A 256 -10.55 -0.45 14.97
N SER A 257 -10.08 -1.05 16.07
CA SER A 257 -9.32 -0.28 17.06
C SER A 257 -7.96 0.17 16.50
N GLN A 258 -7.27 1.06 17.23
CA GLN A 258 -5.90 1.47 16.88
C GLN A 258 -4.85 0.34 17.05
N ILE A 259 -5.26 -0.88 17.37
CA ILE A 259 -4.41 -2.04 17.62
C ILE A 259 -4.63 -3.08 16.52
N SER A 260 -3.56 -3.68 16.02
CA SER A 260 -3.55 -4.60 14.87
C SER A 260 -4.36 -5.89 15.02
N ASP A 261 -4.78 -6.21 16.25
CA ASP A 261 -5.42 -7.49 16.60
C ASP A 261 -6.94 -7.49 16.36
N ASP A 262 -7.54 -6.32 16.19
CA ASP A 262 -8.98 -6.16 15.95
C ASP A 262 -9.32 -6.05 14.45
N TYR A 263 -8.57 -6.74 13.58
CA TYR A 263 -8.85 -6.69 12.14
C TYR A 263 -10.19 -7.35 11.80
N ILE A 264 -11.18 -6.54 11.42
CA ILE A 264 -12.52 -7.01 11.05
C ILE A 264 -12.58 -7.49 9.59
N GLY A 265 -11.89 -6.79 8.68
CA GLY A 265 -11.93 -7.08 7.26
C GLY A 265 -11.58 -5.88 6.38
N GLY A 266 -11.58 -6.09 5.06
CA GLY A 266 -11.30 -5.09 4.04
C GLY A 266 -12.05 -5.34 2.74
N VAL A 267 -12.07 -4.34 1.86
CA VAL A 267 -12.60 -4.47 0.50
C VAL A 267 -11.50 -5.00 -0.41
N GLU A 268 -11.73 -6.15 -1.01
CA GLU A 268 -10.74 -6.83 -1.86
C GLU A 268 -10.83 -6.36 -3.32
N GLN A 269 -12.06 -6.22 -3.81
CA GLN A 269 -12.31 -6.01 -5.22
C GLN A 269 -13.73 -5.51 -5.46
N THR A 270 -13.87 -4.63 -6.46
CA THR A 270 -15.16 -4.32 -7.08
C THR A 270 -15.17 -4.88 -8.50
N GLU A 271 -16.18 -5.68 -8.85
CA GLU A 271 -16.28 -6.28 -10.19
C GLU A 271 -17.68 -6.18 -10.80
N ALA A 272 -17.73 -5.97 -12.11
CA ALA A 272 -18.97 -6.00 -12.86
C ALA A 272 -19.31 -7.44 -13.28
N SER A 273 -20.54 -7.85 -13.00
CA SER A 273 -21.12 -9.10 -13.51
C SER A 273 -22.27 -8.81 -14.50
N LYS A 274 -22.83 -9.86 -15.11
CA LYS A 274 -23.97 -9.73 -16.05
C LYS A 274 -25.24 -9.14 -15.42
N LYS A 275 -25.37 -9.16 -14.09
CA LYS A 275 -26.62 -8.82 -13.38
C LYS A 275 -26.42 -7.93 -12.16
N ALA A 276 -25.18 -7.68 -11.76
CA ALA A 276 -24.88 -6.86 -10.60
C ALA A 276 -23.47 -6.28 -10.70
N LEU A 277 -23.25 -5.18 -9.99
CA LEU A 277 -21.94 -4.75 -9.55
C LEU A 277 -21.68 -5.36 -8.17
N LEU A 278 -20.54 -6.04 -8.01
CA LEU A 278 -20.20 -6.81 -6.82
C LEU A 278 -19.07 -6.11 -6.08
N ILE A 279 -19.28 -5.87 -4.79
CA ILE A 279 -18.24 -5.36 -3.88
C ILE A 279 -17.87 -6.51 -2.97
N HIS A 280 -16.65 -7.02 -3.10
CA HIS A 280 -16.17 -8.16 -2.35
C HIS A 280 -15.36 -7.74 -1.14
N LEU A 281 -15.64 -8.39 -0.02
CA LEU A 281 -14.96 -8.19 1.23
C LEU A 281 -14.40 -9.51 1.76
N SER A 282 -13.34 -9.42 2.53
CA SER A 282 -12.68 -10.51 3.23
C SER A 282 -12.42 -10.10 4.68
N GLY A 283 -12.26 -11.08 5.55
CA GLY A 283 -11.93 -10.87 6.96
C GLY A 283 -11.89 -12.19 7.71
N PRO A 284 -11.48 -12.19 8.99
CA PRO A 284 -11.46 -13.39 9.81
C PRO A 284 -12.88 -13.92 10.08
N ASN A 285 -13.87 -13.02 10.17
CA ASN A 285 -15.26 -13.38 10.46
C ASN A 285 -16.23 -12.54 9.63
N SER A 286 -16.88 -13.17 8.66
CA SER A 286 -17.84 -12.51 7.76
C SER A 286 -19.09 -11.98 8.46
N GLN A 287 -19.42 -12.51 9.64
CA GLN A 287 -20.52 -11.99 10.46
C GLN A 287 -20.13 -10.67 11.15
N GLU A 288 -18.88 -10.53 11.58
CA GLU A 288 -18.36 -9.27 12.14
C GLU A 288 -18.25 -8.20 11.05
N ILE A 289 -17.77 -8.57 9.85
CA ILE A 289 -17.81 -7.69 8.67
C ILE A 289 -19.23 -7.19 8.44
N PHE A 290 -20.21 -8.09 8.36
CA PHE A 290 -21.60 -7.71 8.13
C PHE A 290 -22.13 -6.80 9.24
N THR A 291 -21.85 -7.11 10.50
CA THR A 291 -22.29 -6.31 11.64
C THR A 291 -21.73 -4.89 11.59
N ALA A 292 -20.45 -4.74 11.20
CA ALA A 292 -19.82 -3.44 11.05
C ALA A 292 -20.47 -2.60 9.93
N VAL A 293 -20.76 -3.21 8.77
CA VAL A 293 -21.24 -2.47 7.59
C VAL A 293 -22.76 -2.46 7.43
N GLU A 294 -23.52 -3.20 8.24
CA GLU A 294 -24.98 -3.29 8.16
C GLU A 294 -25.68 -1.92 8.18
N PRO A 295 -25.30 -0.96 9.07
CA PRO A 295 -25.90 0.37 9.07
C PRO A 295 -25.76 1.10 7.73
N LEU A 296 -24.56 1.03 7.12
CA LEU A 296 -24.27 1.62 5.83
C LEU A 296 -25.03 0.90 4.70
N VAL A 297 -25.02 -0.43 4.69
CA VAL A 297 -25.71 -1.25 3.69
C VAL A 297 -27.21 -0.95 3.64
N ASN A 298 -27.84 -0.75 4.79
CA ASN A 298 -29.27 -0.38 4.88
C ASN A 298 -29.57 1.04 4.35
N GLN A 299 -28.55 1.89 4.21
CA GLN A 299 -28.65 3.28 3.73
C GLN A 299 -28.21 3.44 2.27
N ILE A 300 -27.70 2.39 1.61
CA ILE A 300 -27.25 2.45 0.22
C ILE A 300 -28.39 2.92 -0.71
N GLU A 301 -28.17 4.08 -1.33
CA GLU A 301 -29.05 4.61 -2.37
C GLU A 301 -28.71 3.98 -3.73
N TRP A 302 -29.37 2.86 -4.04
CA TRP A 302 -29.18 2.16 -5.31
C TRP A 302 -30.54 1.93 -6.00
N PRO A 303 -30.68 2.15 -7.32
CA PRO A 303 -32.00 2.08 -7.99
C PRO A 303 -32.65 0.70 -7.95
N ASN A 304 -31.84 -0.36 -7.88
CA ASN A 304 -32.28 -1.76 -7.93
C ASN A 304 -32.06 -2.46 -6.58
N PRO A 305 -32.49 -3.73 -6.41
CA PRO A 305 -32.24 -4.48 -5.18
C PRO A 305 -30.75 -4.56 -4.80
N VAL A 306 -30.49 -4.50 -3.49
CA VAL A 306 -29.18 -4.74 -2.89
C VAL A 306 -29.29 -6.00 -2.06
N ASP A 307 -28.38 -6.94 -2.29
CA ASP A 307 -28.28 -8.20 -1.55
C ASP A 307 -26.91 -8.29 -0.87
N VAL A 308 -26.87 -8.93 0.30
CA VAL A 308 -25.63 -9.33 0.92
C VAL A 308 -25.52 -10.85 0.89
N ILE A 309 -24.36 -11.33 0.48
CA ILE A 309 -24.01 -12.75 0.51
C ILE A 309 -22.85 -12.91 1.48
N VAL A 310 -22.95 -13.88 2.38
CA VAL A 310 -21.98 -14.17 3.44
C VAL A 310 -21.48 -15.59 3.24
N TRP A 311 -20.16 -15.80 3.31
CA TRP A 311 -19.49 -17.08 3.12
C TRP A 311 -18.69 -17.48 4.36
N LYS A 312 -18.95 -18.69 4.88
CA LYS A 312 -18.16 -19.32 5.95
C LYS A 312 -16.90 -19.99 5.39
N GLY A 313 -16.03 -19.16 4.82
CA GLY A 313 -14.82 -19.56 4.12
C GLY A 313 -14.50 -18.63 2.94
N ASN A 314 -13.41 -18.92 2.24
CA ASN A 314 -13.04 -18.17 1.03
C ASN A 314 -14.10 -18.38 -0.08
N ARG A 315 -14.56 -17.27 -0.69
CA ARG A 315 -15.58 -17.29 -1.77
C ARG A 315 -15.20 -18.13 -3.01
N ASN A 316 -13.90 -18.31 -3.27
CA ASN A 316 -13.39 -19.07 -4.40
C ASN A 316 -13.36 -20.58 -4.15
N ASN A 317 -13.54 -21.02 -2.90
CA ASN A 317 -13.64 -22.42 -2.57
C ASN A 317 -15.08 -22.92 -2.80
N LYS A 318 -15.25 -23.87 -3.73
CA LYS A 318 -16.54 -24.45 -4.11
C LYS A 318 -17.28 -25.15 -2.96
N LYS A 319 -16.57 -25.52 -1.90
CA LYS A 319 -17.12 -26.22 -0.72
C LYS A 319 -17.62 -25.27 0.37
N THR A 320 -17.43 -23.97 0.22
CA THR A 320 -17.78 -22.98 1.23
C THR A 320 -19.30 -22.82 1.37
N GLU A 321 -19.80 -22.87 2.60
CA GLU A 321 -21.20 -22.59 2.90
C GLU A 321 -21.51 -21.10 2.68
N LYS A 322 -22.66 -20.81 2.07
CA LYS A 322 -23.11 -19.44 1.79
C LYS A 322 -24.52 -19.21 2.29
N SER A 323 -24.74 -18.03 2.86
CA SER A 323 -26.06 -17.52 3.22
C SER A 323 -26.33 -16.20 2.49
N ARG A 324 -27.61 -15.94 2.19
CA ARG A 324 -28.04 -14.71 1.53
C ARG A 324 -28.92 -13.92 2.48
N ILE A 325 -28.54 -12.67 2.73
CA ILE A 325 -29.26 -11.72 3.56
C ILE A 325 -29.88 -10.69 2.62
N LYS A 326 -31.22 -10.61 2.62
CA LYS A 326 -31.92 -9.56 1.89
C LYS A 326 -31.91 -8.28 2.72
N VAL A 327 -31.39 -7.19 2.17
CA VAL A 327 -31.35 -5.88 2.82
C VAL A 327 -32.76 -5.32 2.91
N LYS A 328 -33.17 -4.92 4.12
CA LYS A 328 -34.49 -4.31 4.33
C LYS A 328 -34.44 -2.86 3.88
N ARG A 329 -35.11 -2.54 2.77
CA ARG A 329 -35.27 -1.13 2.39
C ARG A 329 -36.42 -0.49 3.16
N PRO A 330 -36.24 0.70 3.76
CA PRO A 330 -37.38 1.52 4.12
C PRO A 330 -38.14 1.83 2.82
N LEU A 331 -39.44 1.53 2.80
CA LEU A 331 -40.31 1.91 1.70
C LEU A 331 -40.19 3.44 1.54
N LYS A 332 -39.60 3.92 0.44
CA LYS A 332 -39.68 5.35 0.09
C LYS A 332 -41.18 5.67 0.01
N LYS A 333 -41.70 6.43 0.98
CA LYS A 333 -43.05 6.99 0.87
C LYS A 333 -43.07 7.75 -0.47
N PRO A 334 -44.06 7.52 -1.35
CA PRO A 334 -44.15 8.27 -2.58
C PRO A 334 -44.15 9.75 -2.22
N GLN A 335 -43.23 10.53 -2.80
CA GLN A 335 -43.27 11.98 -2.72
C GLN A 335 -44.60 12.40 -3.36
N GLN A 336 -45.51 12.91 -2.54
CA GLN A 336 -46.80 13.44 -2.97
C GLN A 336 -46.65 14.83 -3.58
#